data_AF-A0A961HU29-F1
#
_entry.id   AF-A0A961HU29-F1
#
_cell.length_a   1.000
_cell.length_b   1.000
_cell.length_c   1.000
_cell.angle_alpha   90.00
_cell.angle_beta   90.00
_cell.angle_gamma   90.00
#
_symmetry.space_group_name_H-M   'P 1'
#
loop_
_entity.id
_entity.type
_entity.pdbx_description
1 polymer ?
#
loop_
_entity_poly.entity_id
_entity_poly.type
_entity_poly.pdbx_seq_one_letter_code
_entity_poly.pdbx_strand_id
1 'polypeptide(L)'
;MIAGLRGKIQRIGATRVYLDVSGVVYEIHVPLSVQAALKAGRESVFLHIYHHFTDQEQRLYGFLDATQRDFFIALQNIKGLGTALALSILSHLEGAQLLELCARKDSAALTRIP
;
A
#
# COMPACT_ATOMS: atom_id res chain seq x y z
N MET A 1 -8.05 9.36 12.92
CA MET A 1 -6.97 8.96 11.99
C MET A 1 -6.34 7.65 12.49
N ILE A 2 -6.04 6.69 11.61
CA ILE A 2 -5.41 5.40 11.97
C ILE A 2 -4.03 5.36 11.31
N ALA A 3 -2.96 5.28 12.10
CA ALA A 3 -1.58 5.34 11.61
C ALA A 3 -0.89 3.96 11.53
N GLY A 4 -1.43 2.97 12.22
CA GLY A 4 -0.89 1.62 12.27
C GLY A 4 -1.87 0.65 12.89
N LEU A 5 -1.80 -0.62 12.49
CA LEU A 5 -2.60 -1.70 13.08
C LEU A 5 -1.69 -2.90 13.34
N ARG A 6 -1.86 -3.52 14.52
CA ARG A 6 -1.20 -4.76 14.89
C ARG A 6 -2.26 -5.81 15.17
N GLY A 7 -2.15 -6.97 14.55
CA GLY A 7 -3.17 -7.99 14.72
C GLY A 7 -2.82 -9.32 14.08
N LYS A 8 -3.76 -10.27 14.17
CA LYS A 8 -3.66 -11.59 13.54
C LYS A 8 -4.24 -11.54 12.13
N ILE A 9 -3.60 -12.22 11.19
CA ILE A 9 -4.08 -12.28 9.82
C ILE A 9 -5.22 -13.30 9.76
N GLN A 10 -6.42 -12.79 9.49
CA GLN A 10 -7.65 -13.58 9.41
C GLN A 10 -7.82 -14.14 7.98
N ARG A 11 -7.55 -13.30 6.97
CA ARG A 11 -7.65 -13.68 5.55
C ARG A 11 -6.75 -12.79 4.70
N ILE A 12 -6.16 -13.38 3.65
CA ILE A 12 -5.43 -12.65 2.61
C ILE A 12 -6.19 -12.80 1.29
N GLY A 13 -6.68 -11.68 0.75
CA GLY A 13 -7.29 -11.59 -0.58
C GLY A 13 -6.28 -11.15 -1.65
N ALA A 14 -6.76 -10.84 -2.87
CA ALA A 14 -5.89 -10.46 -3.99
C ALA A 14 -5.12 -9.15 -3.75
N THR A 15 -5.80 -8.09 -3.32
CA THR A 15 -5.22 -6.76 -3.03
C THR A 15 -5.63 -6.25 -1.65
N ARG A 16 -6.08 -7.17 -0.78
CA ARG A 16 -6.66 -6.87 0.53
C ARG A 16 -6.20 -7.86 1.58
N VAL A 17 -6.10 -7.40 2.82
CA VAL A 17 -5.81 -8.21 4.01
C VAL A 17 -6.88 -7.91 5.05
N TYR A 18 -7.36 -8.96 5.71
CA TYR A 18 -8.30 -8.87 6.82
C TYR A 18 -7.53 -9.14 8.10
N LEU A 19 -7.40 -8.11 8.94
CA LEU A 19 -6.57 -8.13 10.15
C LEU A 19 -7.45 -8.04 11.39
N ASP A 20 -7.42 -9.07 12.23
CA ASP A 20 -8.08 -9.09 13.54
C ASP A 20 -7.22 -8.33 14.56
N VAL A 21 -7.79 -7.23 15.06
CA VAL A 21 -7.22 -6.38 16.10
C VAL A 21 -8.14 -6.45 17.31
N SER A 22 -7.86 -7.37 18.22
CA SER A 22 -8.61 -7.57 19.48
C SER A 22 -10.12 -7.79 19.26
N GLY A 23 -10.49 -8.60 18.25
CA GLY A 23 -11.87 -8.94 17.94
C GLY A 23 -12.53 -8.05 16.88
N VAL A 24 -11.86 -7.00 16.41
CA VAL A 24 -12.33 -6.17 15.30
C VAL A 24 -11.50 -6.49 14.05
N VAL A 25 -12.17 -6.94 12.98
CA VAL A 25 -11.51 -7.27 11.72
C VAL A 25 -11.53 -6.07 10.78
N TYR A 26 -10.35 -5.55 10.47
CA TYR A 26 -10.18 -4.46 9.52
C TYR A 26 -9.90 -4.99 8.12
N GLU A 27 -10.61 -4.46 7.12
CA GLU A 27 -10.23 -4.62 5.71
C GLU A 27 -9.18 -3.57 5.34
N ILE A 28 -8.02 -4.02 4.87
CA ILE A 28 -6.88 -3.16 4.55
C ILE A 28 -6.44 -3.45 3.12
N HIS A 29 -6.39 -2.42 2.27
CA HIS A 29 -5.86 -2.50 0.92
C HIS A 29 -4.34 -2.52 0.98
N VAL A 30 -3.70 -3.42 0.24
CA VAL A 30 -2.24 -3.59 0.27
C VAL A 30 -1.67 -3.74 -1.14
N PRO A 31 -0.44 -3.27 -1.41
CA PRO A 31 0.30 -3.61 -2.63
C PRO A 31 0.49 -5.13 -2.78
N LEU A 32 0.70 -5.61 -4.01
CA LEU A 32 0.94 -7.04 -4.27
C LEU A 32 2.22 -7.53 -3.58
N SER A 33 3.23 -6.67 -3.47
CA SER A 33 4.49 -6.96 -2.75
C SER A 33 4.24 -7.27 -1.27
N VAL A 34 3.39 -6.47 -0.61
CA VAL A 34 2.97 -6.72 0.78
C VAL A 34 2.15 -8.01 0.86
N GLN A 35 1.20 -8.22 -0.05
CA GLN A 35 0.38 -9.44 -0.05
C GLN A 35 1.24 -10.72 -0.16
N ALA A 36 2.21 -10.74 -1.08
CA ALA A 36 3.12 -11.85 -1.26
C ALA A 36 3.95 -12.12 0.00
N ALA A 37 4.47 -11.06 0.64
CA ALA A 37 5.23 -11.16 1.88
C ALA A 37 4.41 -11.70 3.06
N LEU A 38 3.09 -11.42 3.12
CA LEU A 38 2.22 -11.93 4.18
C LEU A 38 1.84 -13.41 3.97
N LYS A 39 1.69 -13.85 2.71
CA LYS A 39 1.43 -15.26 2.38
C LYS A 39 2.58 -16.20 2.77
N ALA A 40 3.79 -15.67 2.94
CA ALA A 40 4.98 -16.44 3.32
C ALA A 40 5.00 -16.93 4.79
N GLY A 41 3.87 -16.90 5.50
CA GLY A 41 3.72 -17.57 6.80
C GLY A 41 3.69 -16.67 8.03
N ARG A 42 3.14 -15.45 7.94
CA ARG A 42 2.90 -14.61 9.13
C ARG A 42 1.53 -14.88 9.73
N GLU A 43 1.46 -15.25 11.01
CA GLU A 43 0.19 -15.34 11.75
C GLU A 43 -0.27 -13.97 12.29
N SER A 44 0.68 -13.08 12.56
CA SER A 44 0.43 -11.71 13.00
C SER A 44 1.34 -10.72 12.30
N VAL A 45 0.88 -9.48 12.17
CA VAL A 45 1.63 -8.42 11.49
C VAL A 45 1.33 -7.06 12.09
N PHE A 46 2.31 -6.16 11.99
CA PHE A 46 2.11 -4.73 12.12
C PHE A 46 2.13 -4.11 10.72
N LEU A 47 1.09 -3.36 10.38
CA LEU A 47 1.01 -2.59 9.15
C LEU A 47 1.03 -1.10 9.46
N HIS A 48 1.87 -0.36 8.74
CA HIS A 48 1.81 1.09 8.67
C HIS A 48 0.60 1.47 7.83
N ILE A 49 -0.28 2.31 8.37
CA ILE A 49 -1.55 2.64 7.73
C ILE A 49 -1.55 4.07 7.22
N TYR A 50 -1.95 4.24 5.97
CA TYR A 50 -2.53 5.47 5.49
C TYR A 50 -4.06 5.34 5.53
N HIS A 51 -4.69 6.16 6.38
CA HIS A 51 -6.13 6.22 6.52
C HIS A 51 -6.66 7.28 5.55
N HIS A 52 -7.14 6.85 4.40
CA HIS A 52 -7.85 7.72 3.46
C HIS A 52 -9.26 7.96 3.99
N PHE A 53 -9.53 9.19 4.40
CA PHE A 53 -10.77 9.60 5.02
C PHE A 53 -11.33 10.79 4.27
N THR A 54 -12.45 10.60 3.59
CA THR A 54 -13.18 11.64 2.86
C THR A 54 -14.66 11.56 3.23
N ASP A 55 -15.45 12.53 2.79
CA ASP A 55 -16.91 12.51 3.00
C ASP A 55 -17.61 11.39 2.23
N GLN A 56 -16.96 10.83 1.19
CA GLN A 56 -17.53 9.80 0.32
C GLN A 56 -17.12 8.39 0.75
N GLU A 57 -15.89 8.24 1.26
CA GLU A 57 -15.37 6.93 1.63
C GLU A 57 -14.28 6.97 2.68
N GLN A 58 -14.15 5.84 3.38
CA GLN A 58 -13.08 5.56 4.33
C GLN A 58 -12.39 4.28 3.91
N ARG A 59 -11.07 4.36 3.67
CA ARG A 59 -10.25 3.22 3.25
C ARG A 59 -8.93 3.21 3.99
N LEU A 60 -8.47 2.01 4.32
CA LEU A 60 -7.17 1.78 4.93
C LEU A 60 -6.22 1.19 3.88
N TYR A 61 -5.05 1.79 3.76
CA TYR A 61 -3.95 1.29 2.93
C TYR A 61 -2.78 0.89 3.82
N GLY A 62 -2.32 -0.35 3.70
CA GLY A 62 -1.35 -0.96 4.60
C GLY A 62 -0.02 -1.28 3.94
N PHE A 63 1.06 -1.00 4.67
CA PHE A 63 2.44 -1.20 4.23
C PHE A 63 3.27 -1.89 5.32
N LEU A 64 4.27 -2.68 4.92
CA LEU A 64 5.20 -3.32 5.86
C LEU A 64 6.27 -2.35 6.37
N ASP A 65 6.52 -1.27 5.64
CA ASP A 65 7.50 -0.24 5.96
C ASP A 65 6.83 1.16 5.94
N ALA A 66 7.20 2.00 6.90
CA ALA A 66 6.80 3.40 6.95
C ALA A 66 7.24 4.17 5.69
N THR A 67 8.42 3.86 5.16
CA THR A 67 8.97 4.52 3.96
C THR A 67 8.07 4.30 2.75
N GLN A 68 7.54 3.08 2.58
CA GLN A 68 6.59 2.75 1.51
C GLN A 68 5.26 3.49 1.68
N ARG A 69 4.75 3.61 2.92
CA ARG A 69 3.56 4.40 3.22
C ARG A 69 3.78 5.88 2.86
N ASP A 70 4.92 6.44 3.25
CA ASP A 70 5.21 7.86 3.04
C ASP A 70 5.39 8.16 1.54
N PHE A 71 6.01 7.23 0.82
CA PHE A 71 6.08 7.30 -0.64
C PHE A 71 4.69 7.22 -1.29
N PHE A 72 3.83 6.32 -0.82
CA PHE A 72 2.45 6.24 -1.29
C PHE A 72 1.70 7.56 -1.07
N ILE A 73 1.83 8.17 0.11
CA ILE A 73 1.21 9.46 0.43
C ILE A 73 1.72 10.55 -0.50
N ALA A 74 3.03 10.58 -0.79
CA ALA A 74 3.62 11.51 -1.74
C ALA A 74 3.01 11.34 -3.15
N LEU A 75 2.81 10.10 -3.61
CA LEU A 75 2.18 9.81 -4.89
C LEU A 75 0.72 10.28 -4.97
N GLN A 76 -0.03 10.25 -3.85
CA GLN A 76 -1.42 10.76 -3.82
C GLN A 76 -1.51 12.27 -4.11
N ASN A 77 -0.46 13.02 -3.82
CA ASN A 77 -0.44 14.48 -4.07
C ASN A 77 -0.17 14.82 -5.54
N ILE A 78 0.20 13.84 -6.36
CA ILE A 78 0.43 14.04 -7.80
C ILE A 78 -0.91 14.02 -8.53
N LYS A 79 -1.27 15.15 -9.14
CA LYS A 79 -2.51 15.28 -9.93
C LYS A 79 -2.56 14.22 -11.03
N GLY A 80 -3.66 13.47 -11.07
CA GLY A 80 -3.94 12.48 -12.11
C GLY A 80 -3.37 11.07 -11.87
N LEU A 81 -2.62 10.84 -10.80
CA LEU A 81 -2.03 9.54 -10.51
C LEU A 81 -3.05 8.59 -9.85
N GLY A 82 -3.76 9.06 -8.83
CA GLY A 82 -4.82 8.31 -8.17
C GLY A 82 -4.33 7.06 -7.41
N THR A 83 -5.22 6.49 -6.60
CA THR A 83 -4.85 5.44 -5.64
C THR A 83 -4.45 4.11 -6.25
N ALA A 84 -5.16 3.67 -7.30
CA ALA A 84 -4.90 2.39 -7.93
C ALA A 84 -3.50 2.34 -8.58
N LEU A 85 -3.12 3.39 -9.31
CA LEU A 85 -1.81 3.48 -9.94
C LEU A 85 -0.70 3.60 -8.89
N ALA A 86 -0.91 4.34 -7.79
CA ALA A 86 0.06 4.40 -6.70
C ALA A 86 0.34 3.02 -6.06
N LEU A 87 -0.70 2.19 -5.90
CA LEU A 87 -0.53 0.79 -5.46
C LEU A 87 0.16 -0.07 -6.52
N SER A 88 -0.11 0.15 -7.81
CA SER A 88 0.54 -0.53 -8.93
C SER A 88 2.03 -0.22 -8.98
N ILE A 89 2.42 1.06 -8.85
CA ILE A 89 3.82 1.51 -8.76
C ILE A 89 4.54 0.77 -7.63
N LEU A 90 3.98 0.76 -6.42
CA LEU A 90 4.57 0.09 -5.25
C LEU A 90 4.55 -1.45 -5.33
N SER A 91 3.85 -2.01 -6.31
CA SER A 91 3.85 -3.45 -6.58
C SER A 91 4.94 -3.85 -7.58
N HIS A 92 5.42 -2.93 -8.41
CA HIS A 92 6.39 -3.20 -9.49
C HIS A 92 7.76 -2.55 -9.27
N LEU A 93 7.81 -1.45 -8.52
CA LEU A 93 9.02 -0.67 -8.31
C LEU A 93 9.19 -0.35 -6.82
N GLU A 94 10.44 -0.46 -6.36
CA GLU A 94 10.85 0.15 -5.10
C GLU A 94 10.92 1.67 -5.27
N GLY A 95 10.69 2.43 -4.19
CA GLY A 95 10.69 3.90 -4.25
C GLY A 95 11.96 4.49 -4.86
N ALA A 96 13.12 3.88 -4.60
CA ALA A 96 14.40 4.27 -5.19
C ALA A 96 14.43 4.11 -6.72
N GLN A 97 13.87 3.03 -7.25
CA GLN A 97 13.82 2.77 -8.68
C GLN A 97 12.91 3.79 -9.40
N LEU A 98 11.78 4.16 -8.80
CA LEU A 98 10.93 5.20 -9.37
C LEU A 98 11.64 6.56 -9.39
N LEU A 99 12.38 6.91 -8.33
CA LEU A 99 13.17 8.14 -8.29
C LEU A 99 14.23 8.17 -9.39
N GLU A 100 14.89 7.05 -9.67
CA GLU A 100 15.84 6.95 -10.79
C GLU A 100 15.15 7.12 -12.15
N LEU A 101 14.00 6.48 -12.36
CA LEU A 101 13.24 6.63 -13.62
C LEU A 101 12.77 8.08 -13.84
N CYS A 102 12.30 8.74 -12.78
CA CYS A 102 11.94 10.15 -12.80
C CYS A 102 13.16 11.05 -13.09
N ALA A 103 14.30 10.79 -12.43
CA ALA A 103 15.54 11.53 -12.65
C ALA A 103 16.05 11.40 -14.09
N ARG A 104 15.87 10.21 -14.70
CA ARG A 104 16.22 9.93 -16.10
C ARG A 104 15.17 10.42 -17.10
N LYS A 105 14.04 10.98 -16.64
CA LYS A 105 12.88 11.34 -17.47
C LYS A 105 12.42 10.19 -18.38
N ASP A 106 12.53 8.96 -17.90
CA ASP A 106 12.19 7.76 -18.66
C ASP A 106 10.66 7.56 -18.68
N SER A 107 9.99 8.35 -19.52
CA SER A 107 8.55 8.33 -19.68
C SER A 107 8.03 7.00 -20.22
N ALA A 108 8.84 6.26 -20.99
CA ALA A 108 8.50 4.97 -21.56
C ALA A 108 8.41 3.88 -20.48
N ALA A 109 9.30 3.89 -19.49
CA ALA A 109 9.21 2.98 -18.34
C ALA A 109 8.01 3.32 -17.44
N LEU A 110 7.73 4.60 -17.21
CA LEU A 110 6.59 5.06 -16.39
C LEU A 110 5.23 4.71 -17.02
N THR A 111 5.11 4.72 -18.34
CA THR A 111 3.86 4.36 -19.05
C THR A 111 3.60 2.85 -19.12
N ARG A 112 4.59 2.02 -18.80
CA ARG A 112 4.43 0.55 -18.74
C ARG A 112 3.87 0.06 -17.40
N ILE A 113 3.79 0.94 -16.41
CA ILE A 113 3.15 0.62 -15.14
C ILE A 113 1.63 0.56 -15.40
N PRO A 114 0.99 -0.59 -15.19
CA PRO A 114 -0.43 -0.78 -15.50
C PRO A 114 -1.35 0.00 -14.56
#